data_AF-A0A976H9R0-F1
#
_entry.id   AF-A0A976H9R0-F1
#
_cell.length_a   1.000
_cell.length_b   1.000
_cell.length_c   1.000
_cell.angle_alpha   90.00
_cell.angle_beta   90.00
_cell.angle_gamma   90.00
#
_symmetry.space_group_name_H-M   'P 1'
#
loop_
_entity.id
_entity.type
_entity.pdbx_description
1 polymer ?
#
loop_
_entity_poly.entity_id
_entity_poly.type
_entity_poly.pdbx_seq_one_letter_code
_entity_poly.pdbx_strand_id
1 'polypeptide(L)'
;MKVKVNLIIFAVVFGSVFSSVAVAKDKKIKEAAKINAVELVKGQEKNFVTYVQDKFQPFSLQSEWKIIVEIVTLYNESPSKFLNLNKQSQQEFDVAVARFTEEATKNPEAIQWVANLEKTTKSIHFLWSVNWDNLATEESKQEEINEPIGVLNGF
;
A
#
# COMPACT_ATOMS: atom_id res chain seq x y z
N MET A 1 -28.96 -18.12 -29.40
CA MET A 1 -29.42 -17.15 -28.38
C MET A 1 -28.33 -16.10 -28.19
N LYS A 2 -28.62 -14.82 -28.45
CA LYS A 2 -27.69 -13.71 -28.18
C LYS A 2 -28.14 -13.04 -26.88
N VAL A 3 -27.38 -13.17 -25.81
CA VAL A 3 -27.65 -12.45 -24.57
C VAL A 3 -26.93 -11.11 -24.65
N LYS A 4 -27.70 -10.02 -24.76
CA LYS A 4 -27.17 -8.65 -24.59
C LYS A 4 -27.11 -8.37 -23.09
N VAL A 5 -25.91 -8.16 -22.56
CA VAL A 5 -25.73 -7.68 -21.19
C VAL A 5 -25.50 -6.17 -21.28
N ASN A 6 -26.52 -5.38 -20.89
CA ASN A 6 -26.37 -3.95 -20.69
C ASN A 6 -25.79 -3.74 -19.29
N LEU A 7 -24.52 -3.36 -19.22
CA LEU A 7 -23.85 -3.05 -17.95
C LEU A 7 -24.32 -1.67 -17.46
N ILE A 8 -25.01 -1.65 -16.33
CA ILE A 8 -25.43 -0.45 -15.62
C ILE A 8 -24.21 0.08 -14.85
N ILE A 9 -23.77 1.30 -15.17
CA ILE A 9 -22.65 1.98 -14.49
C ILE A 9 -23.21 2.69 -13.26
N PHE A 10 -22.74 2.31 -12.07
CA PHE A 10 -22.97 3.08 -10.85
C PHE A 10 -21.96 4.21 -10.75
N ALA A 11 -22.42 5.45 -10.88
CA ALA A 11 -21.61 6.64 -10.62
C ALA A 11 -21.62 6.94 -9.12
N VAL A 12 -20.48 6.76 -8.45
CA VAL A 12 -20.27 7.24 -7.08
C VAL A 12 -19.62 8.61 -7.16
N VAL A 13 -20.42 9.67 -7.01
CA VAL A 13 -19.93 11.05 -6.91
C VAL A 13 -19.68 11.37 -5.44
N PHE A 14 -18.41 11.32 -4.99
CA PHE A 14 -18.00 11.85 -3.70
C PHE A 14 -17.61 13.32 -3.84
N GLY A 15 -18.58 14.21 -3.60
CA GLY A 15 -18.31 15.65 -3.48
C GLY A 15 -17.60 15.95 -2.15
N SER A 16 -16.34 16.38 -2.22
CA SER A 16 -15.62 16.92 -1.07
C SER A 16 -15.07 18.29 -1.43
N VAL A 17 -15.48 19.33 -0.70
CA VAL A 17 -14.93 20.68 -0.83
C VAL A 17 -13.79 20.80 0.17
N PHE A 18 -12.54 20.88 -0.32
CA PHE A 18 -11.39 21.18 0.53
C PHE A 18 -10.77 22.51 0.09
N SER A 19 -10.71 23.46 1.03
CA SER A 19 -10.06 24.75 0.87
C SER A 19 -8.54 24.59 0.83
N SER A 20 -7.91 25.02 -0.27
CA SER A 20 -6.45 25.02 -0.42
C SER A 20 -5.83 26.20 0.33
N VAL A 21 -4.91 25.92 1.27
CA VAL A 21 -3.95 26.92 1.78
C VAL A 21 -2.79 27.02 0.79
N ALA A 22 -2.54 28.22 0.29
CA ALA A 22 -1.40 28.50 -0.59
C ALA A 22 -0.11 28.62 0.23
N VAL A 23 0.88 27.78 -0.07
CA VAL A 23 2.24 27.91 0.49
C VAL A 23 3.12 28.65 -0.52
N ALA A 24 3.72 29.75 -0.06
CA ALA A 24 4.54 30.66 -0.85
C ALA A 24 5.81 29.98 -1.40
N LYS A 25 6.17 30.35 -2.63
CA LYS A 25 7.43 30.00 -3.28
C LYS A 25 8.58 30.80 -2.68
N ASP A 26 9.68 30.14 -2.32
CA ASP A 26 10.99 30.79 -2.42
C ASP A 26 12.15 29.81 -2.66
N LYS A 27 13.19 30.36 -3.29
CA LYS A 27 14.30 29.73 -4.03
C LYS A 27 15.22 28.80 -3.22
N LYS A 28 15.67 27.71 -3.85
CA LYS A 28 17.06 27.47 -4.32
C LYS A 28 17.29 25.96 -4.55
N ILE A 29 17.72 25.63 -5.76
CA ILE A 29 18.16 24.29 -6.18
C ILE A 29 19.53 24.03 -5.56
N LYS A 30 19.62 23.04 -4.67
CA LYS A 30 20.75 22.12 -4.37
C LYS A 30 20.67 21.65 -2.91
N GLU A 31 19.81 20.68 -2.68
CA GLU A 31 19.94 19.67 -1.64
C GLU A 31 18.98 18.56 -2.09
N ALA A 32 19.41 17.30 -2.05
CA ALA A 32 18.46 16.19 -2.11
C ALA A 32 17.63 16.30 -0.83
N ALA A 33 16.60 17.15 -0.87
CA ALA A 33 15.65 17.32 0.21
C ALA A 33 15.17 15.92 0.55
N LYS A 34 15.47 15.47 1.77
CA LYS A 34 15.08 14.16 2.27
C LYS A 34 13.56 14.10 2.14
N ILE A 35 13.07 13.47 1.08
CA ILE A 35 11.63 13.36 0.81
C ILE A 35 11.07 12.54 1.97
N ASN A 36 10.29 13.19 2.84
CA ASN A 36 9.62 12.52 3.93
C ASN A 36 8.45 11.74 3.34
N ALA A 37 8.74 10.57 2.79
CA ALA A 37 7.73 9.69 2.23
C ALA A 37 6.82 9.19 3.36
N VAL A 38 5.52 9.32 3.16
CA VAL A 38 4.47 8.77 4.01
C VAL A 38 3.83 7.58 3.32
N GLU A 39 3.41 6.58 4.09
CA GLU A 39 2.68 5.47 3.50
C GLU A 39 1.28 5.93 3.08
N LEU A 40 0.75 5.30 2.03
CA LEU A 40 -0.60 5.50 1.53
C LEU A 40 -1.59 4.76 2.43
N VAL A 41 -1.68 5.22 3.67
CA VAL A 41 -2.60 4.72 4.70
C VAL A 41 -3.35 5.86 5.37
N LYS A 42 -4.40 5.52 6.13
CA LYS A 42 -5.17 6.48 6.96
C LYS A 42 -5.71 7.67 6.15
N GLY A 43 -6.20 7.43 4.93
CA GLY A 43 -6.77 8.44 4.04
C GLY A 43 -5.78 9.02 3.03
N GLN A 44 -4.47 8.76 3.15
CA GLN A 44 -3.49 9.19 2.15
C GLN A 44 -3.68 8.47 0.81
N GLU A 45 -4.18 7.25 0.83
CA GLU A 45 -4.58 6.50 -0.37
C GLU A 45 -5.69 7.22 -1.15
N LYS A 46 -6.64 7.85 -0.46
CA LYS A 46 -7.72 8.61 -1.10
C LYS A 46 -7.21 9.88 -1.76
N ASN A 47 -6.33 10.60 -1.06
CA ASN A 47 -5.67 11.80 -1.60
C ASN A 47 -4.82 11.45 -2.84
N PHE A 48 -4.13 10.32 -2.80
CA PHE A 48 -3.37 9.82 -3.94
C PHE A 48 -4.28 9.50 -5.12
N VAL A 49 -5.42 8.83 -4.88
CA VAL A 49 -6.39 8.52 -5.94
C VAL A 49 -6.91 9.79 -6.61
N THR A 50 -7.34 10.79 -5.82
CA THR A 50 -7.79 12.08 -6.35
C THR A 50 -6.70 12.75 -7.17
N TYR A 51 -5.47 12.78 -6.66
CA TYR A 51 -4.34 13.38 -7.37
C TYR A 51 -4.10 12.74 -8.74
N VAL A 52 -4.10 11.41 -8.82
CA VAL A 52 -3.87 10.69 -10.10
C VAL A 52 -5.05 10.89 -11.05
N GLN A 53 -6.29 10.94 -10.55
CA GLN A 53 -7.45 11.24 -11.38
C GLN A 53 -7.37 12.64 -12.00
N ASP A 54 -6.94 13.63 -11.23
CA ASP A 54 -6.87 15.03 -11.67
C ASP A 54 -5.66 15.32 -12.57
N LYS A 55 -4.49 14.76 -12.25
CA LYS A 55 -3.21 15.10 -12.89
C LYS A 55 -2.73 14.09 -13.92
N PHE A 56 -3.25 12.86 -13.86
CA PHE A 56 -2.84 11.75 -14.70
C PHE A 56 -4.07 11.03 -15.27
N GLN A 57 -5.08 11.79 -15.68
CA GLN A 57 -6.35 11.25 -16.18
C GLN A 57 -6.19 10.15 -17.25
N PRO A 58 -5.29 10.25 -18.25
CA PRO A 58 -5.11 9.15 -19.20
C PRO A 58 -4.64 7.85 -18.54
N PHE A 59 -3.76 7.94 -17.54
CA PHE A 59 -3.27 6.80 -16.76
C PHE A 59 -4.35 6.25 -15.82
N SER A 60 -5.17 7.12 -15.22
CA SER A 60 -6.22 6.72 -14.29
C SER A 60 -7.33 5.86 -14.91
N LEU A 61 -7.41 5.80 -16.25
CA LEU A 61 -8.32 4.96 -16.99
C LEU A 61 -7.73 3.58 -17.35
N GLN A 62 -6.42 3.38 -17.18
CA GLN A 62 -5.71 2.16 -17.54
C GLN A 62 -5.92 1.05 -16.50
N SER A 63 -5.68 -0.20 -16.92
CA SER A 63 -5.75 -1.38 -16.05
C SER A 63 -4.76 -1.32 -14.88
N GLU A 64 -3.58 -0.79 -15.14
CA GLU A 64 -2.46 -0.68 -14.23
C GLU A 64 -2.83 0.18 -13.03
N TRP A 65 -3.51 1.30 -13.29
CA TRP A 65 -4.03 2.13 -12.21
C TRP A 65 -5.03 1.38 -11.33
N LYS A 66 -5.94 0.60 -11.94
CA LYS A 66 -6.92 -0.20 -11.18
C LYS A 66 -6.23 -1.22 -10.27
N ILE A 67 -5.16 -1.86 -10.76
CA ILE A 67 -4.36 -2.82 -9.99
C ILE A 67 -3.69 -2.12 -8.78
N ILE A 68 -3.11 -0.93 -8.98
CA ILE A 68 -2.50 -0.15 -7.89
C ILE A 68 -3.56 0.17 -6.83
N VAL A 69 -4.71 0.70 -7.24
CA VAL A 69 -5.79 1.08 -6.30
C VAL A 69 -6.31 -0.14 -5.56
N GLU A 70 -6.59 -1.24 -6.26
CA GLU A 70 -7.10 -2.47 -5.66
C GLU A 70 -6.16 -3.00 -4.57
N ILE A 71 -4.87 -3.11 -4.87
CA ILE A 71 -3.91 -3.69 -3.92
C ILE A 71 -3.63 -2.76 -2.75
N VAL A 72 -3.53 -1.45 -2.99
CA VAL A 72 -3.39 -0.46 -1.89
C VAL A 72 -4.66 -0.44 -1.02
N THR A 73 -5.85 -0.59 -1.60
CA THR A 73 -7.10 -0.73 -0.85
C THR A 73 -7.11 -2.02 -0.03
N LEU A 74 -6.75 -3.16 -0.61
CA LEU A 74 -6.67 -4.43 0.13
C LEU A 74 -5.68 -4.37 1.29
N TYR A 75 -4.51 -3.75 1.08
CA TYR A 75 -3.50 -3.51 2.11
C TYR A 75 -4.08 -2.72 3.30
N ASN A 76 -4.90 -1.70 3.02
CA ASN A 76 -5.48 -0.84 4.05
C ASN A 76 -6.74 -1.41 4.72
N GLU A 77 -7.61 -2.06 3.96
CA GLU A 77 -8.99 -2.34 4.37
C GLU A 77 -9.27 -3.84 4.55
N SER A 78 -8.43 -4.72 4.00
CA SER A 78 -8.66 -6.18 4.05
C SER A 78 -7.35 -6.98 4.15
N PRO A 79 -6.63 -6.90 5.29
CA PRO A 79 -5.34 -7.56 5.47
C PRO A 79 -5.36 -9.05 5.13
N SER A 80 -6.40 -9.79 5.55
CA SER A 80 -6.51 -11.22 5.25
C SER A 80 -6.63 -11.52 3.76
N LYS A 81 -7.31 -10.68 2.98
CA LYS A 81 -7.40 -10.86 1.52
C LYS A 81 -6.09 -10.47 0.85
N PHE A 82 -5.48 -9.39 1.31
CA PHE A 82 -4.18 -8.90 0.84
C PHE A 82 -3.07 -9.95 1.01
N LEU A 83 -3.00 -10.62 2.16
CA LEU A 83 -1.98 -11.66 2.43
C LEU A 83 -2.18 -12.93 1.59
N ASN A 84 -3.41 -13.18 1.11
CA ASN A 84 -3.74 -14.35 0.29
C ASN A 84 -3.67 -14.09 -1.23
N LEU A 85 -3.15 -12.92 -1.66
CA LEU A 85 -2.95 -12.62 -3.07
C LEU A 85 -1.96 -13.59 -3.71
N ASN A 86 -2.30 -14.12 -4.88
CA ASN A 86 -1.44 -15.04 -5.62
C ASN A 86 -0.21 -14.33 -6.22
N LYS A 87 0.80 -15.09 -6.64
CA LYS A 87 2.05 -14.55 -7.20
C LYS A 87 1.85 -13.75 -8.49
N GLN A 88 0.84 -14.07 -9.29
CA GLN A 88 0.53 -13.32 -10.51
C GLN A 88 0.05 -11.91 -10.17
N SER A 89 -0.88 -11.76 -9.23
CA SER A 89 -1.36 -10.44 -8.78
C SER A 89 -0.25 -9.60 -8.15
N GLN A 90 0.68 -10.22 -7.42
CA GLN A 90 1.87 -9.55 -6.88
C GLN A 90 2.78 -9.01 -8.02
N GLN A 91 2.98 -9.79 -9.09
CA GLN A 91 3.77 -9.35 -10.25
C GLN A 91 3.06 -8.26 -11.06
N GLU A 92 1.75 -8.37 -11.26
CA GLU A 92 0.94 -7.35 -11.93
C GLU A 92 1.00 -6.01 -11.19
N PHE A 93 1.04 -6.05 -9.86
CA PHE A 93 1.27 -4.87 -9.02
C PHE A 93 2.63 -4.22 -9.29
N ASP A 94 3.71 -5.00 -9.28
CA ASP A 94 5.06 -4.49 -9.49
C ASP A 94 5.19 -3.81 -10.87
N VAL A 95 4.63 -4.43 -11.90
CA VAL A 95 4.59 -3.87 -13.25
C VAL A 95 3.77 -2.57 -13.29
N ALA A 96 2.61 -2.55 -12.63
CA ALA A 96 1.76 -1.37 -12.59
C ALA A 96 2.44 -0.20 -11.86
N VAL A 97 3.07 -0.45 -10.70
CA VAL A 97 3.83 0.55 -9.95
C VAL A 97 4.99 1.09 -10.78
N ALA A 98 5.75 0.22 -11.46
CA ALA A 98 6.85 0.65 -12.32
C ALA A 98 6.37 1.59 -13.44
N ARG A 99 5.27 1.23 -14.11
CA ARG A 99 4.67 2.07 -15.18
C ARG A 99 4.17 3.41 -14.65
N PHE A 100 3.50 3.42 -13.49
CA PHE A 100 3.08 4.66 -12.87
C PHE A 100 4.27 5.55 -12.52
N THR A 101 5.31 4.99 -11.90
CA THR A 101 6.51 5.73 -11.52
C THR A 101 7.22 6.33 -12.74
N GLU A 102 7.36 5.57 -13.83
CA GLU A 102 7.94 6.06 -15.09
C GLU A 102 7.16 7.25 -15.66
N GLU A 103 5.82 7.20 -15.63
CA GLU A 103 4.98 8.28 -16.12
C GLU A 103 4.98 9.48 -15.17
N ALA A 104 4.85 9.23 -13.87
CA ALA A 104 4.70 10.25 -12.84
C ALA A 104 5.99 11.06 -12.63
N THR A 105 7.17 10.44 -12.73
CA THR A 105 8.46 11.14 -12.54
C THR A 105 8.74 12.22 -13.59
N LYS A 106 8.01 12.23 -14.71
CA LYS A 106 8.04 13.31 -15.70
C LYS A 106 7.42 14.61 -15.18
N ASN A 107 6.61 14.54 -14.11
CA ASN A 107 5.98 15.69 -13.47
C ASN A 107 6.60 15.94 -12.08
N PRO A 108 7.26 17.09 -11.85
CA PRO A 108 7.83 17.42 -10.55
C PRO A 108 6.82 17.43 -9.40
N GLU A 109 5.55 17.75 -9.66
CA GLU A 109 4.49 17.74 -8.65
C GLU A 109 4.18 16.33 -8.13
N ALA A 110 4.55 15.28 -8.89
CA ALA A 110 4.25 13.89 -8.55
C ALA A 110 5.36 13.22 -7.74
N ILE A 111 6.53 13.85 -7.59
CA ILE A 111 7.71 13.27 -6.92
C ILE A 111 7.37 12.79 -5.49
N GLN A 112 6.58 13.57 -4.74
CA GLN A 112 6.17 13.18 -3.40
C GLN A 112 5.24 11.96 -3.43
N TRP A 113 4.33 11.89 -4.40
CA TRP A 113 3.39 10.76 -4.54
C TRP A 113 4.09 9.47 -4.96
N VAL A 114 5.06 9.58 -5.87
CA VAL A 114 5.94 8.46 -6.24
C VAL A 114 6.67 7.94 -5.00
N ALA A 115 7.28 8.81 -4.21
CA ALA A 115 7.99 8.41 -3.00
C ALA A 115 7.06 7.75 -1.96
N ASN A 116 5.83 8.25 -1.81
CA ASN A 116 4.81 7.65 -0.94
C ASN A 116 4.38 6.25 -1.41
N LEU A 117 4.16 6.09 -2.73
CA LEU A 117 3.80 4.81 -3.33
C LEU A 117 4.96 3.80 -3.20
N GLU A 118 6.20 4.22 -3.44
CA GLU A 118 7.39 3.37 -3.27
C GLU A 118 7.56 2.91 -1.83
N LYS A 119 7.35 3.81 -0.85
CA LYS A 119 7.39 3.44 0.56
C LYS A 119 6.31 2.40 0.89
N THR A 120 5.09 2.61 0.40
CA THR A 120 3.97 1.67 0.58
C THR A 120 4.27 0.32 -0.07
N THR A 121 4.85 0.33 -1.27
CA THR A 121 5.24 -0.88 -2.01
C THR A 121 6.26 -1.70 -1.24
N LYS A 122 7.25 -1.06 -0.60
CA LYS A 122 8.23 -1.73 0.26
C LYS A 122 7.57 -2.41 1.45
N SER A 123 6.63 -1.75 2.12
CA SER A 123 5.87 -2.33 3.23
C SER A 123 5.00 -3.51 2.77
N ILE A 124 4.36 -3.40 1.60
CA ILE A 124 3.61 -4.48 0.96
C ILE A 124 4.52 -5.69 0.67
N HIS A 125 5.69 -5.48 0.05
CA HIS A 125 6.65 -6.53 -0.26
C HIS A 125 7.17 -7.22 1.00
N PHE A 126 7.45 -6.46 2.06
CA PHE A 126 7.83 -7.02 3.34
C PHE A 126 6.78 -8.02 3.82
N LEU A 127 5.50 -7.64 3.85
CA LEU A 127 4.41 -8.52 4.31
C LEU A 127 4.23 -9.77 3.46
N TRP A 128 4.45 -9.68 2.14
CA TRP A 128 4.41 -10.84 1.25
C TRP A 128 5.66 -11.75 1.36
N SER A 129 6.76 -11.22 1.88
CA SER A 129 8.01 -11.98 2.09
C SER A 129 8.05 -12.73 3.42
N VAL A 130 7.25 -12.32 4.40
CA VAL A 130 7.17 -12.96 5.72
C VAL A 130 6.54 -14.35 5.60
N ASN A 131 7.21 -15.36 6.14
CA ASN A 131 6.61 -16.67 6.37
C ASN A 131 5.81 -16.65 7.68
N TRP A 132 4.51 -16.38 7.56
CA TRP A 132 3.61 -16.21 8.70
C TRP A 132 3.45 -17.49 9.54
N ASP A 133 3.64 -18.67 8.95
CA ASP A 133 3.53 -19.96 9.66
C ASP A 133 4.66 -20.16 10.69
N ASN A 134 5.83 -19.56 10.43
CA ASN A 134 6.98 -19.68 11.32
C ASN A 134 6.92 -18.73 12.53
N LEU A 135 6.08 -17.69 12.49
CA LEU A 135 5.95 -16.71 13.58
C LEU A 135 5.14 -17.25 14.77
N ALA A 136 4.22 -18.19 14.53
CA ALA A 136 3.38 -18.79 15.57
C ALA A 136 4.10 -19.88 16.40
N THR A 137 5.30 -20.31 15.99
CA THR A 137 5.95 -21.52 16.55
C THR A 137 6.98 -21.22 17.64
N GLU A 138 7.40 -19.95 17.80
CA GLU A 138 8.47 -19.56 18.74
C GLU A 138 7.94 -19.18 20.15
N GLU A 139 6.66 -18.87 20.33
CA GLU A 139 6.11 -18.44 21.63
C GLU A 139 5.74 -19.59 22.59
N SER A 140 5.76 -20.85 22.16
CA SER A 140 5.39 -22.00 23.01
C SER A 140 6.57 -22.81 23.56
N LYS A 141 7.80 -22.29 23.47
CA LYS A 141 9.01 -22.94 24.03
C LYS A 141 9.66 -22.12 25.15
N GLN A 142 8.86 -21.51 26.03
CA GLN A 142 9.37 -21.21 27.37
C GLN A 142 9.23 -22.48 28.21
N GLU A 143 10.37 -23.10 28.47
CA GLU A 143 10.56 -24.30 29.27
C GLU A 143 9.79 -24.22 30.59
N GLU A 144 8.88 -25.17 30.76
CA GLU A 144 8.43 -25.67 32.03
C GLU A 144 9.68 -26.12 32.82
N ILE A 145 10.19 -25.25 33.70
CA ILE A 145 11.21 -25.62 34.69
C ILE A 145 10.53 -26.54 35.69
N ASN A 146 10.43 -27.83 35.31
CA ASN A 146 10.14 -28.92 36.21
C ASN A 146 11.41 -29.19 37.04
N GLU A 147 11.67 -28.38 38.06
CA GLU A 147 12.53 -28.82 39.15
C GLU A 147 11.73 -29.79 40.03
N PRO A 148 12.16 -31.06 40.17
CA PRO A 148 11.55 -31.93 41.17
C PRO A 148 11.88 -31.37 42.55
N ILE A 149 10.84 -31.01 43.32
CA ILE A 149 10.97 -30.72 44.75
C ILE A 149 11.49 -32.01 45.40
N GLY A 150 12.81 -32.05 45.60
CA GLY A 150 13.50 -33.08 46.34
C GLY A 150 12.97 -33.08 47.77
N VAL A 151 12.21 -34.12 48.08
CA VAL A 151 11.75 -34.47 49.41
C VAL A 151 12.98 -34.80 50.26
N LEU A 152 13.47 -33.84 51.05
CA LEU A 152 14.45 -34.12 52.10
C LEU A 152 13.73 -34.30 53.43
N ASN A 153 13.23 -35.53 53.62
CA ASN A 153 12.93 -36.07 54.94
C ASN A 153 14.23 -36.62 55.55
N GLY A 154 14.60 -36.08 56.72
CA GLY A 154 15.17 -36.80 57.85
C GLY A 154 16.61 -37.34 57.76
N PHE A 155 17.53 -36.69 58.48
CA PHE A 155 18.38 -37.29 59.51
C PHE A 155 18.74 -36.24 60.56
#